data_AF-A0A969FL25-F1
#
_entry.id   AF-A0A969FL25-F1
#
_cell.length_a   1.000
_cell.length_b   1.000
_cell.length_c   1.000
_cell.angle_alpha   90.00
_cell.angle_beta   90.00
_cell.angle_gamma   90.00
#
_symmetry.space_group_name_H-M   'P 1'
#
loop_
_entity.id
_entity.type
_entity.pdbx_description
1 polymer ?
#
loop_
_entity_poly.entity_id
_entity_poly.type
_entity_poly.pdbx_seq_one_letter_code
_entity_poly.pdbx_strand_id
1 'polypeptide(L)'
;MTQEFAAQEFTTDWLRTTQLTWDQLLPQFKPRRLLEVGSYEGASTCYAIKLLSGLVDHLEIHCIDTWEGGIEHQLEGVDMAEVEARFKRNLAIEIENAACTVDLHIHKSTSAIALAQLIADGKAGYFDFAYIDGSHQRRMF
;
A
#
# COMPACT_ATOMS: atom_id res chain seq x y z
N MET A 1 -10.19 -6.43 -31.17
CA MET A 1 -9.39 -5.33 -30.59
C MET A 1 -9.03 -5.80 -29.18
N THR A 2 -7.87 -6.41 -29.01
CA THR A 2 -7.35 -6.79 -27.68
C THR A 2 -6.98 -5.50 -26.97
N GLN A 3 -7.71 -5.14 -25.92
CA GLN A 3 -7.24 -4.11 -24.98
C GLN A 3 -5.95 -4.64 -24.39
N GLU A 4 -4.86 -3.94 -24.67
CA GLU A 4 -3.59 -4.13 -23.99
C GLU A 4 -3.80 -3.53 -22.59
N PHE A 5 -4.11 -4.37 -21.61
CA PHE A 5 -4.19 -3.92 -20.23
C PHE A 5 -2.78 -3.47 -19.81
N ALA A 6 -2.66 -2.23 -19.34
CA ALA A 6 -1.40 -1.72 -18.83
C ALA A 6 -0.90 -2.64 -17.70
N ALA A 7 0.36 -3.09 -17.79
CA ALA A 7 0.97 -3.91 -16.75
C ALA A 7 1.45 -3.02 -15.59
N GLN A 8 1.39 -3.55 -14.36
CA GLN A 8 2.03 -2.91 -13.21
C GLN A 8 3.55 -2.81 -13.43
N GLU A 9 4.12 -1.71 -12.96
CA GLU A 9 5.55 -1.39 -13.06
C GLU A 9 6.14 -1.28 -11.64
N PHE A 10 6.93 -2.28 -11.23
CA PHE A 10 7.68 -2.27 -9.98
C PHE A 10 9.18 -2.32 -10.27
N THR A 11 9.97 -1.50 -9.58
CA THR A 11 11.42 -1.44 -9.71
C THR A 11 12.15 -2.31 -8.68
N THR A 12 11.44 -2.85 -7.71
CA THR A 12 11.97 -3.71 -6.64
C THR A 12 11.16 -5.00 -6.50
N ASP A 13 11.73 -6.02 -5.87
CA ASP A 13 11.08 -7.31 -5.60
C ASP A 13 10.88 -7.60 -4.11
N TRP A 14 10.92 -6.55 -3.26
CA TRP A 14 10.87 -6.64 -1.79
C TRP A 14 9.68 -7.43 -1.26
N LEU A 15 8.53 -7.32 -1.93
CA LEU A 15 7.29 -8.02 -1.60
C LEU A 15 7.47 -9.56 -1.50
N ARG A 16 8.40 -10.17 -2.23
CA ARG A 16 8.60 -11.63 -2.27
C ARG A 16 8.74 -12.26 -0.89
N THR A 17 9.36 -11.54 0.04
CA THR A 17 9.56 -12.01 1.42
C THR A 17 8.24 -12.14 2.20
N THR A 18 7.27 -11.28 1.90
CA THR A 18 5.98 -11.20 2.59
C THR A 18 4.90 -12.06 1.92
N GLN A 19 5.00 -12.33 0.61
CA GLN A 19 3.98 -13.07 -0.16
C GLN A 19 3.58 -14.41 0.46
N LEU A 20 4.57 -15.25 0.82
CA LEU A 20 4.30 -16.58 1.36
C LEU A 20 3.47 -16.54 2.64
N THR A 21 3.66 -15.50 3.46
CA THR A 21 2.90 -15.31 4.68
C THR A 21 1.47 -14.86 4.35
N TRP A 22 1.31 -13.96 3.39
CA TRP A 22 0.00 -13.42 3.02
C TRP A 22 -0.88 -14.44 2.30
N ASP A 23 -0.29 -15.32 1.50
CA ASP A 23 -0.99 -16.44 0.85
C ASP A 23 -1.70 -17.35 1.86
N GLN A 24 -1.11 -17.49 3.04
CA GLN A 24 -1.69 -18.29 4.11
C GLN A 24 -2.69 -17.47 4.93
N LEU A 25 -2.34 -16.25 5.35
CA LEU A 25 -3.14 -15.50 6.33
C LEU A 25 -4.35 -14.81 5.69
N LEU A 26 -4.17 -14.08 4.58
CA LEU A 26 -5.22 -13.20 4.05
C LEU A 26 -6.49 -13.94 3.62
N PRO A 27 -6.42 -15.11 2.95
CA PRO A 27 -7.63 -15.86 2.60
C PRO A 27 -8.39 -16.43 3.80
N GLN A 28 -7.70 -16.64 4.94
CA GLN A 28 -8.31 -17.16 6.16
C GLN A 28 -9.05 -16.05 6.93
N PHE A 29 -8.40 -14.91 7.14
CA PHE A 29 -8.97 -13.81 7.93
C PHE A 29 -9.89 -12.90 7.12
N LYS A 30 -9.68 -12.81 5.81
CA LYS A 30 -10.44 -11.96 4.88
C LYS A 30 -10.62 -10.53 5.40
N PRO A 31 -9.54 -9.84 5.80
CA PRO A 31 -9.63 -8.48 6.31
C PRO A 31 -10.24 -7.56 5.26
N ARG A 32 -10.99 -6.56 5.72
CA ARG A 32 -11.68 -5.61 4.83
C ARG A 32 -11.16 -4.19 4.98
N ARG A 33 -10.58 -3.87 6.14
CA ARG A 33 -10.01 -2.55 6.44
C ARG A 33 -8.53 -2.69 6.68
N LEU A 34 -7.75 -2.29 5.68
CA LEU A 34 -6.30 -2.47 5.65
C LEU A 34 -5.62 -1.12 5.91
N LEU A 35 -4.54 -1.16 6.69
CA LEU A 35 -3.62 -0.06 6.88
C LEU A 35 -2.23 -0.48 6.45
N GLU A 36 -1.60 0.30 5.58
CA GLU A 36 -0.20 0.16 5.18
C GLU A 36 0.57 1.42 5.56
N VAL A 37 1.74 1.24 6.17
CA VAL A 37 2.70 2.30 6.44
C VAL A 37 4.01 1.97 5.73
N GLY A 38 4.46 2.85 4.83
CA GLY A 38 5.55 2.58 3.90
C GLY A 38 5.01 1.87 2.66
N SER A 39 4.54 2.66 1.70
CA SER A 39 3.82 2.14 0.52
C SER A 39 4.67 2.12 -0.75
N TYR A 40 5.71 2.96 -0.86
CA TYR A 40 6.62 3.03 -2.01
C TYR A 40 5.87 2.97 -3.37
N GLU A 41 6.08 1.95 -4.21
CA GLU A 41 5.41 1.72 -5.49
C GLU A 41 4.11 0.90 -5.41
N GLY A 42 3.72 0.46 -4.20
CA GLY A 42 2.41 -0.13 -3.92
C GLY A 42 2.33 -1.64 -4.10
N ALA A 43 3.46 -2.35 -4.19
CA ALA A 43 3.49 -3.77 -4.49
C ALA A 43 2.68 -4.62 -3.50
N SER A 44 2.86 -4.40 -2.20
CA SER A 44 2.11 -5.04 -1.12
C SER A 44 0.62 -4.77 -1.22
N THR A 45 0.21 -3.50 -1.35
CA THR A 45 -1.22 -3.19 -1.47
C THR A 45 -1.84 -3.80 -2.72
N CYS A 46 -1.18 -3.75 -3.89
CA CYS A 46 -1.65 -4.44 -5.09
C CYS A 46 -1.83 -5.94 -4.84
N TYR A 47 -0.89 -6.57 -4.14
CA TYR A 47 -0.97 -7.98 -3.82
C TYR A 47 -2.12 -8.32 -2.86
N ALA A 48 -2.39 -7.46 -1.87
CA ALA A 48 -3.56 -7.61 -0.99
C ALA A 48 -4.87 -7.55 -1.78
N ILE A 49 -5.03 -6.56 -2.66
CA ILE A 49 -6.23 -6.43 -3.52
C ILE A 49 -6.40 -7.69 -4.38
N LYS A 50 -5.32 -8.17 -4.99
CA LYS A 50 -5.34 -9.39 -5.81
C LYS A 50 -5.83 -10.62 -5.05
N LEU A 51 -5.35 -10.81 -3.81
CA LEU A 51 -5.72 -11.98 -3.00
C LEU A 51 -7.13 -11.87 -2.41
N LEU A 52 -7.56 -10.67 -2.03
CA LEU A 52 -8.79 -10.45 -1.28
C LEU A 52 -9.99 -10.11 -2.15
N SER A 53 -9.81 -9.52 -3.34
CA SER A 53 -10.93 -8.99 -4.11
C SER A 53 -11.94 -10.04 -4.58
N GLY A 54 -11.52 -11.30 -4.74
CA GLY A 54 -12.43 -12.42 -5.01
C GLY A 54 -13.05 -13.06 -3.75
N LEU A 55 -12.68 -12.61 -2.54
CA LEU A 55 -13.06 -13.21 -1.26
C LEU A 55 -13.96 -12.33 -0.40
N VAL A 56 -14.00 -11.03 -0.69
CA VAL A 56 -14.84 -10.03 -0.02
C VAL A 56 -15.55 -9.16 -1.05
N ASP A 57 -16.59 -8.45 -0.63
CA ASP A 57 -17.38 -7.52 -1.45
C ASP A 57 -16.84 -6.09 -1.43
N HIS A 58 -16.09 -5.72 -0.39
CA HIS A 58 -15.53 -4.40 -0.19
C HIS A 58 -14.17 -4.43 0.52
N LEU A 59 -13.24 -3.60 0.04
CA LEU A 59 -11.94 -3.32 0.64
C LEU A 59 -11.81 -1.81 0.87
N GLU A 60 -11.52 -1.42 2.11
CA GLU A 60 -11.08 -0.07 2.48
C GLU A 60 -9.58 -0.15 2.80
N ILE A 61 -8.76 0.65 2.12
CA ILE A 61 -7.30 0.56 2.20
C ILE A 61 -6.73 1.94 2.46
N HIS A 62 -5.95 2.06 3.53
CA HIS A 62 -5.23 3.27 3.89
C HIS A 62 -3.73 3.08 3.66
N CYS A 63 -3.15 3.82 2.72
CA CYS A 63 -1.72 3.81 2.43
C CYS A 63 -1.08 5.09 2.97
N ILE A 64 -0.09 4.97 3.84
CA ILE A 64 0.67 6.09 4.41
C ILE A 64 2.10 6.04 3.91
N ASP A 65 2.51 7.07 3.18
CA ASP A 65 3.90 7.28 2.79
C ASP A 65 4.17 8.78 2.63
N THR A 66 5.43 9.18 2.72
CA THR A 66 5.84 10.56 2.42
C THR A 66 6.12 10.76 0.93
N TRP A 67 6.59 9.71 0.25
CA TRP A 67 7.27 9.79 -1.05
C TRP A 67 8.35 10.88 -1.10
N GLU A 68 9.02 11.15 0.03
CA GLU A 68 10.21 12.01 0.09
C GLU A 68 11.51 11.20 0.00
N GLY A 69 11.42 9.88 0.17
CA GLY A 69 12.56 8.97 0.24
C GLY A 69 13.30 9.05 1.58
N GLY A 70 13.85 7.92 2.02
CA GLY A 70 14.83 7.88 3.11
C GLY A 70 16.17 8.50 2.71
N ILE A 71 17.09 8.65 3.66
CA ILE A 71 18.45 9.16 3.38
C ILE A 71 19.13 8.33 2.29
N GLU A 72 18.90 7.02 2.29
CA GLU A 72 19.43 6.07 1.31
C GLU A 72 18.96 6.40 -0.12
N HIS A 73 17.67 6.68 -0.30
CA HIS A 73 17.09 7.03 -1.60
C HIS A 73 17.61 8.38 -2.13
N GLN A 74 17.89 9.34 -1.23
CA GLN A 74 18.48 10.62 -1.59
C GLN A 74 19.94 10.46 -2.03
N LEU A 75 20.69 9.56 -1.39
CA LEU A 75 22.07 9.23 -1.75
C LEU A 75 22.16 8.47 -3.08
N GLU A 76 21.16 7.64 -3.38
CA GLU A 76 21.06 6.88 -4.64
C GLU A 76 20.44 7.68 -5.79
N GLY A 77 19.94 8.89 -5.52
CA GLY A 77 19.34 9.77 -6.54
C GLY A 77 18.01 9.25 -7.09
N VAL A 78 17.27 8.49 -6.28
CA VAL A 78 15.96 7.94 -6.66
C VAL A 78 14.96 9.08 -6.82
N ASP A 79 14.28 9.13 -7.97
CA ASP A 79 13.19 10.07 -8.21
C ASP A 79 11.92 9.58 -7.50
N MET A 80 11.72 10.06 -6.28
CA MET A 80 10.57 9.69 -5.46
C MET A 80 9.23 10.21 -6.01
N ALA A 81 9.25 11.23 -6.89
CA ALA A 81 8.02 11.66 -7.57
C ALA A 81 7.60 10.62 -8.62
N GLU A 82 8.56 10.01 -9.31
CA GLU A 82 8.26 8.89 -10.23
C GLU A 82 7.83 7.64 -9.45
N VAL A 83 8.41 7.37 -8.27
CA VAL A 83 7.94 6.31 -7.37
C VAL A 83 6.46 6.53 -6.99
N GLU A 84 6.07 7.74 -6.60
CA GLU A 84 4.67 8.07 -6.31
C GLU A 84 3.78 7.92 -7.55
N ALA A 85 4.29 8.28 -8.74
CA ALA A 85 3.57 8.10 -9.99
C ALA A 85 3.33 6.61 -10.30
N ARG A 86 4.35 5.76 -10.11
CA ARG A 86 4.22 4.30 -10.23
C ARG A 86 3.23 3.74 -9.24
N PHE A 87 3.28 4.16 -7.98
CA PHE A 87 2.29 3.79 -6.96
C PHE A 87 0.87 4.02 -7.46
N LYS A 88 0.55 5.26 -7.87
CA LYS A 88 -0.80 5.60 -8.35
C LYS A 88 -1.20 4.79 -9.58
N ARG A 89 -0.28 4.61 -10.54
CA ARG A 89 -0.54 3.81 -11.76
C ARG A 89 -0.81 2.33 -11.43
N ASN A 90 0.02 1.72 -10.59
CA ASN A 90 -0.08 0.31 -10.20
C ASN A 90 -1.39 0.02 -9.47
N LEU A 91 -1.75 0.90 -8.52
CA LEU A 91 -2.99 0.78 -7.75
C LEU A 91 -4.21 0.99 -8.63
N ALA A 92 -4.19 1.97 -9.55
CA ALA A 92 -5.30 2.17 -10.49
C ALA A 92 -5.55 0.93 -11.34
N ILE A 93 -4.49 0.31 -11.87
CA ILE A 93 -4.59 -0.95 -12.64
C ILE A 93 -5.18 -2.07 -11.78
N GLU A 94 -4.69 -2.26 -10.55
CA GLU A 94 -5.18 -3.36 -9.71
C GLU A 94 -6.63 -3.15 -9.27
N ILE A 95 -7.00 -1.91 -8.92
CA ILE A 95 -8.37 -1.55 -8.54
C ILE A 95 -9.34 -1.74 -9.71
N GLU A 96 -8.95 -1.39 -10.94
CA GLU A 96 -9.77 -1.62 -12.14
C GLU A 96 -10.03 -3.11 -12.38
N ASN A 97 -9.07 -3.98 -12.03
CA ASN A 97 -9.18 -5.42 -12.20
C ASN A 97 -9.81 -6.13 -10.98
N ALA A 98 -10.08 -5.43 -9.88
CA ALA A 98 -10.57 -6.03 -8.65
C ALA A 98 -12.02 -6.55 -8.81
N ALA A 99 -12.30 -7.73 -8.25
CA ALA A 99 -13.65 -8.32 -8.24
C ALA A 99 -14.56 -7.73 -7.14
N CYS A 100 -14.07 -6.75 -6.36
CA CYS A 100 -14.79 -6.08 -5.28
C CYS A 100 -14.66 -4.56 -5.41
N THR A 101 -15.47 -3.81 -4.66
CA THR A 101 -15.25 -2.36 -4.55
C THR A 101 -14.02 -2.09 -3.70
N VAL A 102 -13.09 -1.28 -4.19
CA VAL A 102 -11.90 -0.83 -3.43
C VAL A 102 -12.01 0.67 -3.17
N ASP A 103 -12.01 1.05 -1.89
CA ASP A 103 -11.93 2.43 -1.42
C ASP A 103 -10.50 2.70 -0.92
N LEU A 104 -9.73 3.44 -1.72
CA LEU A 104 -8.33 3.72 -1.47
C LEU A 104 -8.14 5.13 -0.90
N HIS A 105 -7.55 5.22 0.29
CA HIS A 105 -7.20 6.44 0.98
C HIS A 105 -5.68 6.61 1.01
N ILE A 106 -5.17 7.62 0.31
CA ILE A 106 -3.74 7.92 0.23
C ILE A 106 -3.39 9.05 1.20
N HIS A 107 -2.52 8.77 2.16
CA HIS A 107 -2.05 9.72 3.17
C HIS A 107 -0.60 10.10 2.85
N LYS A 108 -0.42 11.18 2.08
CA LYS A 108 0.92 11.72 1.82
C LYS A 108 1.44 12.50 3.04
N SER A 109 2.00 11.78 4.00
CA SER A 109 2.44 12.34 5.29
C SER A 109 3.37 11.38 6.02
N THR A 110 4.03 11.86 7.08
CA THR A 110 4.70 10.98 8.02
C THR A 110 3.69 10.11 8.76
N SER A 111 4.09 8.88 9.12
CA SER A 111 3.25 7.96 9.88
C SER A 111 2.82 8.55 11.23
N ALA A 112 3.69 9.30 11.90
CA ALA A 112 3.37 9.95 13.17
C ALA A 112 2.14 10.88 13.05
N ILE A 113 2.11 11.72 12.01
CA ILE A 113 1.02 12.67 11.77
C ILE A 113 -0.23 11.93 11.27
N ALA A 114 -0.08 11.07 10.26
CA ALA A 114 -1.21 10.37 9.66
C ALA A 114 -1.92 9.44 10.67
N LEU A 115 -1.18 8.67 11.46
CA LEU A 115 -1.77 7.78 12.48
C LEU A 115 -2.45 8.58 13.60
N ALA A 116 -1.87 9.71 14.03
CA ALA A 116 -2.52 10.59 15.00
C ALA A 116 -3.85 11.16 14.48
N GLN A 117 -3.88 11.57 13.20
CA GLN A 117 -5.09 12.05 12.56
C GLN A 117 -6.14 10.93 12.45
N LEU A 118 -5.76 9.71 12.04
CA LEU A 118 -6.68 8.57 11.98
C LEU A 118 -7.31 8.27 13.34
N ILE A 119 -6.53 8.35 14.44
CA ILE A 119 -7.06 8.22 15.80
C ILE A 119 -8.07 9.34 16.11
N ALA A 120 -7.72 10.59 15.80
CA ALA A 120 -8.60 11.74 16.00
C ALA A 120 -9.91 11.63 15.20
N ASP A 121 -9.85 11.03 14.01
CA ASP A 121 -10.99 10.73 13.13
C ASP A 121 -11.79 9.50 13.58
N GLY A 122 -11.51 8.95 14.76
CA GLY A 122 -12.25 7.83 15.35
C GLY A 122 -11.84 6.45 14.83
N LYS A 123 -10.71 6.32 14.10
CA LYS A 123 -10.22 5.03 13.59
C LYS A 123 -9.35 4.23 14.57
N ALA A 124 -9.44 4.53 15.87
CA ALA A 124 -8.78 3.72 16.90
C ALA A 124 -9.41 2.31 16.95
N GLY A 125 -8.60 1.25 16.77
CA GLY A 125 -9.08 -0.14 16.73
C GLY A 125 -9.95 -0.46 15.50
N TYR A 126 -9.86 0.34 14.44
CA TYR A 126 -10.73 0.25 13.26
C TYR A 126 -10.29 -0.78 12.23
N PHE A 127 -8.98 -0.91 12.03
CA PHE A 127 -8.37 -1.74 10.99
C PHE A 127 -8.31 -3.21 11.42
N ASP A 128 -8.63 -4.11 10.50
CA ASP A 128 -8.59 -5.57 10.71
C ASP A 128 -7.23 -6.16 10.31
N PHE A 129 -6.43 -5.41 9.56
CA PHE A 129 -5.07 -5.75 9.17
C PHE A 129 -4.21 -4.50 9.06
N ALA A 130 -3.03 -4.52 9.66
CA ALA A 130 -2.04 -3.45 9.56
C ALA A 130 -0.69 -4.03 9.16
N TYR A 131 -0.13 -3.53 8.05
CA TYR A 131 1.21 -3.83 7.57
C TYR A 131 2.12 -2.62 7.76
N ILE A 132 3.20 -2.79 8.51
CA ILE A 132 4.12 -1.70 8.87
C ILE A 132 5.48 -2.02 8.27
N ASP A 133 5.82 -1.32 7.19
CA ASP A 133 7.02 -1.53 6.36
C ASP A 133 7.72 -0.20 6.07
N GLY A 134 7.77 0.67 7.07
CA GLY A 134 8.56 1.88 7.04
C GLY A 134 10.00 1.60 7.47
N SER A 135 10.97 2.25 6.83
CA SER A 135 12.37 2.15 7.26
C SER A 135 12.56 2.71 8.69
N HIS A 136 13.46 2.10 9.46
CA HIS A 136 13.72 2.45 10.87
C HIS A 136 14.46 3.80 11.06
N GLN A 137 14.48 4.68 10.05
CA GLN A 137 15.20 5.94 10.12
C GLN A 137 14.40 6.96 10.94
N ARG A 138 14.81 7.18 12.19
CA ARG A 138 14.32 8.29 13.01
C ARG A 138 14.85 9.60 12.42
N ARG A 139 14.00 10.37 11.75
CA ARG A 139 14.30 11.79 11.49
C ARG A 139 14.19 12.53 12.83
N MET A 140 15.32 13.00 13.37
CA MET A 140 15.28 13.97 14.45
C MET A 140 14.74 15.28 13.87
N PHE A 141 13.76 15.87 14.57
CA PHE A 141 13.20 17.19 14.29
C PHE A 141 14.25 18.28 14.52
#